data_AF-A0A3D3VXH7-F1
#
_entry.id   AF-A0A3D3VXH7-F1
#
_cell.length_a   1.000
_cell.length_b   1.000
_cell.length_c   1.000
_cell.angle_alpha   90.00
_cell.angle_beta   90.00
_cell.angle_gamma   90.00
#
_symmetry.space_group_name_H-M   'P 1'
#
loop_
_entity.id
_entity.type
_entity.pdbx_description
1 polymer ?
#
loop_
_entity_poly.entity_id
_entity_poly.type
_entity_poly.pdbx_seq_one_letter_code
_entity_poly.pdbx_strand_id
1 'polypeptide(L)'
;MSNKFKNFSEEELISILESGNLSEKEFDDLFLAMEEKGLSGSIMQVDEIDADEGMDLMEYINFHNLVPKDITQKDIKWCEKVLFEKSGLKDKKKAIVILAHAGNISAYRILEKYDKNPDPKLISWTSLAMGECRMFLESEILDKPIIKVEKIQSKKQKSEISRRSKPKK
;
A
#
# COMPACT_ATOMS: atom_id res chain seq x y z
N MET A 1 -0.14 -30.89 1.30
CA MET A 1 1.22 -30.41 1.63
C MET A 1 1.24 -30.01 3.09
N SER A 2 2.35 -30.20 3.81
CA SER A 2 2.45 -29.77 5.22
C SER A 2 2.80 -28.28 5.24
N ASN A 3 1.92 -27.45 5.79
CA ASN A 3 2.19 -26.03 6.04
C ASN A 3 3.27 -25.92 7.15
N LYS A 4 4.36 -25.20 6.87
CA LYS A 4 5.50 -25.03 7.78
C LYS A 4 5.13 -24.39 9.13
N PHE A 5 4.16 -23.48 9.14
CA PHE A 5 3.82 -22.64 10.31
C PHE A 5 2.54 -23.05 11.03
N LYS A 6 1.92 -24.16 10.64
CA LYS A 6 0.63 -24.62 11.16
C LYS A 6 0.53 -24.65 12.70
N ASN A 7 1.62 -24.96 13.39
CA ASN A 7 1.63 -25.13 14.85
C ASN A 7 2.16 -23.90 15.62
N PHE A 8 2.47 -22.80 14.94
CA PHE A 8 3.03 -21.60 15.56
C PHE A 8 1.93 -20.82 16.29
N SER A 9 2.26 -20.14 17.38
CA SER A 9 1.39 -19.18 18.08
C SER A 9 1.19 -17.90 17.24
N GLU A 10 0.20 -17.08 17.60
CA GLU A 10 -0.04 -15.80 16.91
C GLU A 10 1.17 -14.87 17.02
N GLU A 11 1.80 -14.82 18.20
CA GLU A 11 2.98 -14.01 18.45
C GLU A 11 4.18 -14.46 17.60
N GLU A 12 4.35 -15.77 17.42
CA GLU A 12 5.41 -16.30 16.56
C GLU A 12 5.16 -16.00 15.08
N LEU A 13 3.91 -16.09 14.61
CA LEU A 13 3.55 -15.74 13.23
C LEU A 13 3.79 -14.25 12.95
N ILE A 14 3.40 -13.37 13.88
CA ILE A 14 3.64 -11.93 13.79
C ILE A 14 5.14 -11.64 13.77
N SER A 15 5.93 -12.26 14.65
CA SER A 15 7.39 -12.07 14.69
C SER A 15 8.07 -12.50 13.38
N ILE A 16 7.59 -13.57 12.75
CA ILE A 16 8.09 -14.03 11.46
C ILE A 16 7.75 -13.03 10.36
N LEU A 17 6.51 -12.52 10.32
CA LEU A 17 6.08 -11.50 9.37
C LEU A 17 6.94 -10.22 9.51
N GLU A 18 7.19 -9.77 10.73
CA GLU A 18 8.00 -8.57 11.03
C GLU A 18 9.47 -8.75 10.64
N SER A 19 10.01 -9.98 10.68
CA SER A 19 11.40 -10.25 10.30
C SER A 19 11.66 -10.10 8.79
N GLY A 20 10.63 -10.21 7.95
CA GLY A 20 10.67 -9.95 6.51
C GLY A 20 11.51 -10.92 5.65
N ASN A 21 12.21 -11.89 6.25
CA ASN A 21 13.07 -12.83 5.54
C ASN A 21 12.33 -14.12 5.19
N LEU A 22 11.43 -14.05 4.21
CA LEU A 22 10.60 -15.18 3.76
C LEU A 22 10.78 -15.43 2.28
N SER A 23 10.95 -16.70 1.90
CA SER A 23 10.75 -17.11 0.51
C SER A 23 9.26 -17.06 0.13
N GLU A 24 8.96 -17.03 -1.17
CA GLU A 24 7.59 -17.01 -1.70
C GLU A 24 6.72 -18.14 -1.11
N LYS A 25 7.27 -19.36 -1.04
CA LYS A 25 6.59 -20.52 -0.44
C LYS A 25 6.36 -20.35 1.08
N GLU A 26 7.32 -19.75 1.78
CA GLU A 26 7.16 -19.50 3.22
C GLU A 26 6.13 -18.40 3.47
N PHE A 27 6.00 -17.43 2.57
CA PHE A 27 4.95 -16.43 2.64
C PHE A 27 3.56 -17.05 2.50
N ASP A 28 3.38 -17.97 1.55
CA ASP A 28 2.14 -18.73 1.36
C ASP A 28 1.78 -19.56 2.60
N ASP A 29 2.76 -20.31 3.13
CA ASP A 29 2.56 -21.12 4.34
C ASP A 29 2.21 -20.21 5.55
N LEU A 30 2.88 -19.06 5.69
CA LEU A 30 2.64 -18.10 6.78
C LEU A 30 1.22 -17.55 6.70
N PHE A 31 0.80 -17.12 5.51
CA PHE A 31 -0.54 -16.57 5.30
C PHE A 31 -1.63 -17.58 5.66
N LEU A 32 -1.51 -18.82 5.17
CA LEU A 32 -2.47 -19.88 5.48
C LEU A 32 -2.56 -20.15 7.00
N ALA A 33 -1.43 -20.10 7.71
CA ALA A 33 -1.39 -20.29 9.16
C ALA A 33 -2.03 -19.11 9.92
N MET A 34 -1.86 -17.88 9.43
CA MET A 34 -2.51 -16.69 9.98
C MET A 34 -4.03 -16.72 9.75
N GLU A 35 -4.48 -17.08 8.54
CA GLU A 35 -5.90 -17.20 8.21
C GLU A 35 -6.61 -18.26 9.07
N GLU A 36 -6.00 -19.44 9.26
CA GLU A 36 -6.54 -20.49 10.13
C GLU A 36 -6.75 -20.02 11.59
N LYS A 37 -6.00 -19.00 12.02
CA LYS A 37 -6.08 -18.41 13.37
C LYS A 37 -6.99 -17.19 13.44
N GLY A 38 -7.65 -16.83 12.33
CA GLY A 38 -8.48 -15.62 12.28
C GLY A 38 -7.66 -14.33 12.31
N LEU A 39 -6.35 -14.39 12.09
CA LEU A 39 -5.51 -13.23 11.83
C LEU A 39 -5.78 -12.77 10.39
N SER A 40 -6.87 -12.03 10.23
CA SER A 40 -7.30 -11.47 8.96
C SER A 40 -6.68 -10.09 8.77
N GLY A 41 -5.87 -9.93 7.72
CA GLY A 41 -5.30 -8.66 7.34
C GLY A 41 -4.98 -8.64 5.86
N SER A 42 -4.91 -7.46 5.26
CA SER A 42 -4.48 -7.33 3.87
C SER A 42 -2.98 -7.10 3.81
N ILE A 43 -2.28 -7.84 2.94
CA ILE A 43 -0.81 -7.76 2.83
C ILE A 43 -0.42 -7.32 1.42
N MET A 44 0.33 -6.22 1.35
CA MET A 44 0.91 -5.71 0.10
C MET A 44 2.33 -6.25 -0.04
N GLN A 45 2.56 -7.10 -1.05
CA GLN A 45 3.91 -7.54 -1.40
C GLN A 45 4.49 -6.59 -2.44
N VAL A 46 5.72 -6.14 -2.17
CA VAL A 46 6.51 -5.24 -3.02
C VAL A 46 7.70 -6.02 -3.58
N ASP A 47 7.91 -5.95 -4.89
CA ASP A 47 9.07 -6.53 -5.59
C ASP A 47 10.39 -5.82 -5.19
N GLU A 48 11.53 -6.24 -5.76
CA GLU A 48 12.82 -5.57 -5.58
C GLU A 48 12.72 -4.05 -5.81
N ILE A 49 13.07 -3.31 -4.76
CA ILE A 49 13.11 -1.85 -4.72
C ILE A 49 14.57 -1.40 -4.73
N ASP A 50 14.86 -0.33 -5.47
CA ASP A 50 16.17 0.31 -5.40
C ASP A 50 16.35 1.07 -4.06
N ALA A 51 17.57 1.53 -3.79
CA ALA A 51 17.89 2.16 -2.50
C ALA A 51 17.08 3.45 -2.23
N ASP A 52 16.74 4.22 -3.27
CA ASP A 52 15.99 5.46 -3.13
C ASP A 52 14.50 5.15 -2.89
N GLU A 53 13.93 4.22 -3.65
CA GLU A 53 12.56 3.73 -3.48
C GLU A 53 12.37 3.00 -2.14
N GLY A 54 13.42 2.32 -1.66
CA GLY A 54 13.43 1.68 -0.34
C GLY A 54 13.35 2.67 0.82
N MET A 55 13.99 3.83 0.71
CA MET A 55 13.85 4.89 1.74
C MET A 55 12.43 5.45 1.78
N ASP A 56 11.83 5.71 0.61
CA ASP A 56 10.45 6.16 0.51
C ASP A 56 9.46 5.13 1.07
N LEU A 57 9.67 3.83 0.79
CA LEU A 57 8.85 2.74 1.32
C LEU A 57 8.95 2.68 2.85
N MET A 58 10.15 2.73 3.41
CA MET A 58 10.33 2.68 4.86
C MET A 58 9.69 3.89 5.55
N GLU A 59 9.80 5.08 4.97
CA GLU A 59 9.11 6.26 5.49
C GLU A 59 7.58 6.13 5.35
N TYR A 60 7.07 5.59 4.24
CA TYR A 60 5.66 5.31 4.03
C TYR A 60 5.10 4.37 5.12
N ILE A 61 5.79 3.26 5.37
CA ILE A 61 5.45 2.30 6.45
C ILE A 61 5.44 3.01 7.81
N ASN A 62 6.45 3.83 8.11
CA ASN A 62 6.51 4.55 9.38
C ASN A 62 5.33 5.51 9.61
N PHE A 63 4.75 6.07 8.54
CA PHE A 63 3.58 6.93 8.64
C PHE A 63 2.29 6.19 9.03
N HIS A 64 2.25 4.86 8.95
CA HIS A 64 1.11 4.05 9.40
C HIS A 64 0.85 4.24 10.90
N ASN A 65 1.91 4.47 11.67
CA ASN A 65 1.82 4.76 13.11
C ASN A 65 1.09 6.08 13.41
N LEU A 66 0.88 6.94 12.41
CA LEU A 66 0.19 8.23 12.54
C LEU A 66 -1.26 8.18 12.07
N VAL A 67 -1.72 7.02 11.58
CA VAL A 67 -3.08 6.83 11.09
C VAL A 67 -4.03 6.68 12.28
N PRO A 68 -5.14 7.43 12.33
CA PRO A 68 -6.18 7.24 13.32
C PRO A 68 -6.81 5.85 13.21
N LYS A 69 -7.18 5.24 14.35
CA LYS A 69 -7.87 3.94 14.34
C LYS A 69 -9.22 3.99 13.61
N ASP A 70 -9.98 5.07 13.82
CA ASP A 70 -11.27 5.28 13.18
C ASP A 70 -11.17 6.45 12.20
N ILE A 71 -11.16 6.14 10.90
CA ILE A 71 -11.09 7.15 9.85
C ILE A 71 -12.51 7.61 9.53
N THR A 72 -12.81 8.88 9.78
CA THR A 72 -14.13 9.45 9.55
C THR A 72 -14.22 10.15 8.19
N GLN A 73 -15.45 10.45 7.76
CA GLN A 73 -15.68 11.27 6.57
C GLN A 73 -15.05 12.68 6.69
N LYS A 74 -14.87 13.20 7.91
CA LYS A 74 -14.19 14.48 8.15
C LYS A 74 -12.70 14.37 7.85
N ASP A 75 -12.08 13.26 8.19
CA ASP A 75 -10.66 13.00 7.89
C ASP A 75 -10.43 12.90 6.39
N ILE A 76 -11.30 12.18 5.66
CA ILE A 76 -11.25 12.09 4.19
C ILE A 76 -11.35 13.48 3.55
N LYS A 77 -12.26 14.34 4.03
CA LYS A 77 -12.39 15.73 3.53
C LYS A 77 -11.16 16.57 3.83
N TRP A 78 -10.57 16.40 5.02
CA TRP A 78 -9.32 17.07 5.37
C TRP A 78 -8.18 16.62 4.44
N CYS A 79 -8.06 15.31 4.18
CA CYS A 79 -7.05 14.76 3.27
C CYS A 79 -7.19 15.34 1.86
N GLU A 80 -8.42 15.39 1.30
CA GLU A 80 -8.66 15.99 -0.01
C GLU A 80 -8.16 17.44 -0.06
N LYS A 81 -8.52 18.23 0.95
CA LYS A 81 -8.07 19.63 1.06
C LYS A 81 -6.54 19.71 1.08
N VAL A 82 -5.90 18.89 1.91
CA VAL A 82 -4.43 18.89 2.06
C VAL A 82 -3.71 18.56 0.75
N LEU A 83 -4.23 17.61 -0.04
CA LEU A 83 -3.59 17.19 -1.28
C LEU A 83 -3.71 18.21 -2.41
N PHE A 84 -4.85 18.91 -2.51
CA PHE A 84 -5.12 19.83 -3.62
C PHE A 84 -4.88 21.31 -3.31
N GLU A 85 -4.68 21.67 -2.05
CA GLU A 85 -4.28 23.02 -1.65
C GLU A 85 -2.77 23.11 -1.35
N LYS A 86 -2.29 24.34 -1.10
CA LYS A 86 -0.90 24.59 -0.73
C LYS A 86 -0.62 24.12 0.70
N SER A 87 -0.21 22.86 0.82
CA SER A 87 0.14 22.21 2.09
C SER A 87 1.60 21.75 2.13
N GLY A 88 2.13 21.55 3.33
CA GLY A 88 3.48 21.01 3.52
C GLY A 88 3.57 19.54 3.10
N LEU A 89 4.78 19.10 2.73
CA LEU A 89 5.02 17.72 2.27
C LEU A 89 4.62 16.67 3.32
N LYS A 90 4.90 16.95 4.60
CA LYS A 90 4.55 16.06 5.73
C LYS A 90 3.04 15.85 5.85
N ASP A 91 2.25 16.92 5.71
CA ASP A 91 0.79 16.82 5.78
C ASP A 91 0.24 16.04 4.58
N LYS A 92 0.80 16.25 3.39
CA LYS A 92 0.44 15.46 2.20
C LYS A 92 0.76 13.98 2.37
N LYS A 93 1.93 13.64 2.91
CA LYS A 93 2.30 12.25 3.26
C LYS A 93 1.28 11.63 4.21
N LYS A 94 0.93 12.34 5.28
CA LYS A 94 -0.11 11.90 6.24
C LYS A 94 -1.46 11.71 5.56
N ALA A 95 -1.87 12.64 4.70
CA ALA A 95 -3.13 12.55 3.98
C ALA A 95 -3.17 11.35 3.03
N ILE A 96 -2.07 11.05 2.32
CA ILE A 96 -1.95 9.88 1.43
C ILE A 96 -2.17 8.58 2.22
N VAL A 97 -1.47 8.41 3.35
CA VAL A 97 -1.56 7.15 4.14
C VAL A 97 -2.93 7.01 4.81
N ILE A 98 -3.54 8.10 5.29
CA ILE A 98 -4.91 8.04 5.82
C ILE A 98 -5.89 7.61 4.71
N LEU A 99 -5.76 8.12 3.49
CA LEU A 99 -6.62 7.72 2.37
C LEU A 99 -6.38 6.25 1.98
N ALA A 100 -5.14 5.76 2.06
CA ALA A 100 -4.84 4.35 1.85
C ALA A 100 -5.62 3.47 2.83
N HIS A 101 -5.49 3.75 4.14
CA HIS A 101 -6.15 3.03 5.23
C HIS A 101 -7.67 3.17 5.24
N ALA A 102 -8.20 4.28 4.73
CA ALA A 102 -9.64 4.49 4.65
C ALA A 102 -10.34 3.44 3.77
N GLY A 103 -9.61 2.83 2.82
CA GLY A 103 -10.05 1.63 2.10
C GLY A 103 -11.38 1.74 1.36
N ASN A 104 -11.92 2.93 1.13
CA ASN A 104 -13.25 3.12 0.55
C ASN A 104 -13.21 3.85 -0.79
N ILE A 105 -14.34 3.80 -1.51
CA ILE A 105 -14.49 4.39 -2.85
C ILE A 105 -14.17 5.88 -2.87
N SER A 106 -14.53 6.63 -1.83
CA SER A 106 -14.26 8.08 -1.77
C SER A 106 -12.76 8.35 -1.65
N ALA A 107 -12.06 7.62 -0.78
CA ALA A 107 -10.62 7.75 -0.61
C ALA A 107 -9.86 7.35 -1.87
N TYR A 108 -10.25 6.22 -2.48
CA TYR A 108 -9.67 5.75 -3.74
C TYR A 108 -9.78 6.79 -4.86
N ARG A 109 -10.95 7.42 -5.02
CA ARG A 109 -11.15 8.47 -6.05
C ARG A 109 -10.30 9.72 -5.80
N ILE A 110 -10.06 10.08 -4.54
CA ILE A 110 -9.18 11.21 -4.18
C ILE A 110 -7.74 10.90 -4.57
N LEU A 111 -7.24 9.70 -4.22
CA LEU A 111 -5.91 9.24 -4.61
C LEU A 111 -5.76 9.14 -6.13
N GLU A 112 -6.77 8.60 -6.83
CA GLU A 112 -6.76 8.51 -8.30
C GLU A 112 -6.69 9.90 -8.95
N LYS A 113 -7.44 10.87 -8.42
CA LYS A 113 -7.39 12.27 -8.88
C LYS A 113 -6.01 12.89 -8.61
N TYR A 114 -5.41 12.63 -7.46
CA TYR A 114 -4.08 13.14 -7.11
C TYR A 114 -2.99 12.51 -7.99
N ASP A 115 -3.07 11.21 -8.30
CA ASP A 115 -2.09 10.52 -9.15
C ASP A 115 -2.01 11.08 -10.58
N LYS A 116 -3.03 11.79 -11.06
CA LYS A 116 -2.98 12.45 -12.37
C LYS A 116 -1.91 13.54 -12.43
N ASN A 117 -1.65 14.25 -11.32
CA ASN A 117 -0.63 15.28 -11.23
C ASN A 117 -0.13 15.44 -9.77
N PRO A 118 0.59 14.44 -9.24
CA PRO A 118 1.05 14.46 -7.86
C PRO A 118 2.23 15.42 -7.70
N ASP A 119 2.51 15.81 -6.46
CA ASP A 119 3.82 16.35 -6.12
C ASP A 119 4.90 15.34 -6.57
N PRO A 120 5.94 15.75 -7.33
CA PRO A 120 6.96 14.83 -7.82
C PRO A 120 7.65 14.02 -6.70
N LYS A 121 7.71 14.55 -5.48
CA LYS A 121 8.27 13.86 -4.31
C LYS A 121 7.33 12.80 -3.69
N LEU A 122 6.10 12.68 -4.19
CA LEU A 122 5.07 11.80 -3.67
C LEU A 122 4.55 10.81 -4.71
N ILE A 123 5.26 10.62 -5.82
CA ILE A 123 4.87 9.68 -6.87
C ILE A 123 4.85 8.24 -6.34
N SER A 124 5.93 7.80 -5.70
CA SER A 124 6.07 6.48 -5.06
C SER A 124 4.98 6.26 -4.01
N TRP A 125 4.83 7.23 -3.09
CA TRP A 125 3.81 7.26 -2.05
C TRP A 125 2.39 7.12 -2.57
N THR A 126 2.06 7.85 -3.65
CA THR A 126 0.72 7.80 -4.25
C THR A 126 0.47 6.44 -4.91
N SER A 127 1.50 5.85 -5.54
CA SER A 127 1.39 4.51 -6.12
C SER A 127 1.15 3.44 -5.05
N LEU A 128 1.90 3.49 -3.95
CA LEU A 128 1.74 2.59 -2.80
C LEU A 128 0.34 2.69 -2.20
N ALA A 129 -0.09 3.92 -1.90
CA ALA A 129 -1.40 4.17 -1.33
C ALA A 129 -2.56 3.74 -2.22
N MET A 130 -2.42 3.85 -3.55
CA MET A 130 -3.44 3.37 -4.49
C MET A 130 -3.59 1.85 -4.44
N GLY A 131 -2.48 1.12 -4.36
CA GLY A 131 -2.46 -0.34 -4.23
C GLY A 131 -3.09 -0.78 -2.91
N GLU A 132 -2.63 -0.21 -1.81
CA GLU A 132 -3.13 -0.50 -0.46
C GLU A 132 -4.63 -0.15 -0.32
N CYS A 133 -5.06 1.04 -0.77
CA CYS A 133 -6.46 1.45 -0.75
C CYS A 133 -7.35 0.47 -1.53
N ARG A 134 -6.89 0.02 -2.71
CA ARG A 134 -7.59 -0.98 -3.51
C ARG A 134 -7.71 -2.30 -2.76
N MET A 135 -6.63 -2.72 -2.11
CA MET A 135 -6.59 -3.98 -1.39
C MET A 135 -7.57 -3.99 -0.20
N PHE A 136 -7.61 -2.92 0.60
CA PHE A 136 -8.59 -2.78 1.69
C PHE A 136 -10.02 -2.69 1.16
N LEU A 137 -10.26 -1.95 0.07
CA LEU A 137 -11.58 -1.86 -0.56
C LEU A 137 -12.07 -3.23 -1.04
N GLU A 138 -11.20 -4.00 -1.68
CA GLU A 138 -11.55 -5.36 -2.13
C GLU A 138 -11.75 -6.32 -0.96
N SER A 139 -10.95 -6.18 0.10
CA SER A 139 -11.11 -6.97 1.32
C SER A 139 -12.46 -6.71 1.99
N GLU A 140 -12.90 -5.46 2.05
CA GLU A 140 -14.21 -5.06 2.58
C GLU A 140 -15.36 -5.62 1.72
N ILE A 141 -15.24 -5.52 0.39
CA ILE A 141 -16.27 -6.01 -0.54
C ILE A 141 -16.42 -7.54 -0.49
N LEU A 142 -15.31 -8.26 -0.34
CA LEU A 142 -15.28 -9.73 -0.38
C LEU A 142 -15.45 -10.37 1.00
N ASP A 143 -15.50 -9.56 2.07
CA ASP A 143 -15.54 -10.00 3.47
C ASP A 143 -14.44 -11.03 3.79
N LYS A 144 -13.25 -10.82 3.21
CA LYS A 144 -12.08 -11.69 3.42
C LYS A 144 -10.78 -10.94 3.15
N PRO A 145 -9.66 -11.33 3.80
CA PRO A 145 -8.33 -10.86 3.48
C PRO A 145 -7.96 -10.98 2.00
N ILE A 146 -7.24 -9.98 1.49
CA ILE A 146 -6.67 -9.99 0.14
C ILE A 146 -5.16 -9.83 0.25
N ILE A 147 -4.42 -10.70 -0.44
CA ILE A 147 -3.00 -10.53 -0.71
C ILE A 147 -2.84 -10.17 -2.18
N LYS A 148 -2.04 -9.14 -2.45
CA LYS A 148 -1.63 -8.82 -3.82
C LYS A 148 -0.15 -8.53 -3.90
N VAL A 149 0.44 -9.04 -4.97
CA VAL A 149 1.77 -8.66 -5.43
C VAL A 149 1.61 -7.50 -6.39
N GLU A 150 1.98 -6.29 -5.96
CA GLU A 150 2.01 -5.14 -6.84
C GLU A 150 3.46 -4.77 -7.19
N LYS A 151 3.74 -4.73 -8.50
CA LYS A 151 4.99 -4.15 -8.98
C LYS A 151 4.90 -2.64 -8.83
N ILE A 152 5.71 -2.07 -7.94
CA ILE A 152 5.89 -0.62 -7.89
C ILE A 152 6.61 -0.22 -9.19
N GLN A 153 5.86 0.32 -10.15
CA GLN A 153 6.43 0.85 -11.38
C GLN A 153 6.61 2.36 -11.23
N SER A 154 7.85 2.82 -11.14
CA SER A 154 8.12 4.25 -11.20
C SER A 154 7.66 4.84 -12.54
N LYS A 155 7.00 6.01 -12.50
CA LYS A 155 6.56 6.73 -13.72
C LYS A 155 7.71 7.09 -14.67
N LYS A 156 8.98 6.98 -14.24
CA LYS A 156 10.16 7.07 -15.13
C LYS A 156 10.03 6.10 -16.32
N GLN A 157 9.56 4.86 -16.11
CA GLN A 157 9.36 3.88 -17.18
C GLN A 157 8.14 4.17 -18.08
N LYS A 158 7.05 4.74 -17.56
CA LYS A 158 5.87 5.14 -18.38
C LYS A 158 6.22 6.23 -19.40
N SER A 159 7.15 7.13 -19.06
CA SER A 159 7.61 8.18 -19.97
C SER A 159 8.47 7.66 -21.14
N GLU A 160 9.18 6.55 -20.95
CA GLU A 160 9.98 5.91 -22.00
C GLU A 160 9.13 5.04 -22.94
N ILE A 161 8.11 4.36 -22.42
CA ILE A 161 7.16 3.56 -23.23
C ILE A 161 6.29 4.46 -24.11
N SER A 162 5.87 5.63 -23.61
CA SER A 162 5.13 6.63 -24.41
C SER A 162 5.99 7.30 -25.48
N ARG A 163 7.32 7.38 -25.29
CA ARG A 163 8.25 7.91 -26.30
C ARG A 163 8.61 6.90 -27.39
N ARG A 164 8.60 5.59 -27.10
CA ARG A 164 8.90 4.53 -28.09
C ARG A 164 7.71 4.15 -28.98
N SER A 165 6.49 4.57 -28.65
CA SER A 165 5.25 4.22 -29.36
C SER A 165 4.76 5.28 -30.35
N LYS A 166 5.49 6.39 -30.56
CA LYS A 166 5.17 7.32 -31.65
C LYS A 166 5.74 6.77 -32.96
N PRO A 167 4.90 6.44 -33.97
CA PRO A 167 5.41 6.10 -35.29
C PRO A 167 6.10 7.35 -35.86
N LYS A 168 7.33 7.17 -36.35
CA LYS A 168 8.00 8.19 -37.17
C LYS A 168 7.14 8.36 -38.43
N LYS A 169 6.55 9.55 -38.60
CA LYS A 169 5.99 9.98 -39.88
C LYS A 169 7.12 10.22 -40.88
#